data_AF-A0A382AYW9-F1
#
_entry.id   AF-A0A382AYW9-F1
#
_cell.length_a   1.000
_cell.length_b   1.000
_cell.length_c   1.000
_cell.angle_alpha   90.00
_cell.angle_beta   90.00
_cell.angle_gamma   90.00
#
_symmetry.space_group_name_H-M   'P 1'
#
loop_
_entity.id
_entity.type
_entity.pdbx_description
1 polymer ?
#
loop_
_entity_poly.entity_id
_entity_poly.type
_entity_poly.pdbx_seq_one_letter_code
_entity_poly.pdbx_strand_id
1 'polypeptide(L)'
;MFMKNNLKQNKISFIIHPILFSIYPIIFIFSENINLLPVTEIVLPISIIVGITILMLFILKIKIKNRNKIALIISLIIITFFSYGHYYDIINGSEFADSEISRHRYLLIPYSGLAIIGIIFFIKSNRLFNNATTVINGISVSIIVLISINIVIDYSNGDFFGNPETTYEEKWLGMSTYNPGDELFLKNENVKVEFEQKKYSPDIYYIILDEYPSDYALKQFFSFDNNKFLEFLDEQEFHIVKNSFSNYPSTIQSLTSSLNMEYLDKITKEVDRDSKNYHLLNKLLSDNEVMKKFSSYGYDIVNIGALWGPNGSFKNVKTNLCEFKEVNRDSLSRQLIEKSIIMHFYEKYFEQLRRDQI
;
A
#
# COMPACT_ATOMS: atom_id res chain seq x y z
N MET A 1 -20.31 -66.90 -17.92
CA MET A 1 -20.00 -65.80 -18.85
C MET A 1 -20.63 -64.52 -18.33
N PHE A 2 -19.91 -63.71 -17.54
CA PHE A 2 -20.17 -62.28 -17.35
C PHE A 2 -18.89 -61.67 -16.75
N MET A 3 -17.97 -61.26 -17.64
CA MET A 3 -16.86 -60.39 -17.28
C MET A 3 -17.44 -59.03 -16.90
N LYS A 4 -17.41 -58.69 -15.62
CA LYS A 4 -17.66 -57.33 -15.14
C LYS A 4 -16.42 -56.50 -15.49
N ASN A 5 -16.51 -55.74 -16.58
CA ASN A 5 -15.52 -54.75 -16.98
C ASN A 5 -15.33 -53.72 -15.86
N ASN A 6 -14.22 -53.85 -15.11
CA ASN A 6 -13.68 -52.78 -14.28
C ASN A 6 -13.02 -51.73 -15.18
N LEU A 7 -13.84 -50.94 -15.89
CA LEU A 7 -13.38 -49.66 -16.43
C LEU A 7 -13.27 -48.70 -15.24
N LYS A 8 -12.11 -48.68 -14.58
CA LYS A 8 -11.66 -47.49 -13.84
C LYS A 8 -11.63 -46.35 -14.86
N GLN A 9 -12.72 -45.58 -14.95
CA GLN A 9 -12.73 -44.32 -15.66
C GLN A 9 -11.60 -43.47 -15.06
N ASN A 10 -10.51 -43.32 -15.81
CA ASN A 10 -9.49 -42.32 -15.55
C ASN A 10 -10.15 -40.96 -15.76
N LYS A 11 -10.88 -40.49 -14.75
CA LYS A 11 -11.46 -39.15 -14.73
C LYS A 11 -10.28 -38.19 -14.82
N ILE A 12 -10.12 -37.57 -15.99
CA ILE A 12 -9.11 -36.53 -16.22
C ILE A 12 -9.52 -35.37 -15.33
N SER A 13 -8.83 -35.19 -14.20
CA SER A 13 -9.02 -34.01 -13.37
C SER A 13 -8.62 -32.79 -14.19
N PHE A 14 -9.54 -31.86 -14.40
CA PHE A 14 -9.20 -30.54 -14.92
C PHE A 14 -8.27 -29.86 -13.91
N ILE A 15 -7.22 -29.16 -14.35
CA ILE A 15 -6.21 -28.58 -13.45
C ILE A 15 -6.27 -27.07 -13.58
N ILE A 16 -6.75 -26.40 -12.53
CA ILE A 16 -6.85 -24.92 -12.47
C ILE A 16 -6.16 -24.32 -11.27
N HIS A 17 -6.05 -25.08 -10.18
CA HIS A 17 -5.55 -24.57 -8.92
C HIS A 17 -4.15 -23.90 -8.97
N PRO A 18 -3.17 -24.30 -9.81
CA PRO A 18 -1.90 -23.59 -9.87
C PRO A 18 -2.05 -22.14 -10.31
N ILE A 19 -2.91 -21.89 -11.30
CA ILE A 19 -3.18 -20.55 -11.83
C ILE A 19 -4.04 -19.74 -10.84
N LEU A 20 -5.06 -20.36 -10.24
CA LEU A 20 -5.89 -19.66 -9.26
C LEU A 20 -5.08 -19.25 -8.02
N PHE A 21 -4.20 -20.12 -7.51
CA PHE A 21 -3.31 -19.74 -6.42
C PHE A 21 -2.24 -18.73 -6.83
N SER A 22 -1.85 -18.65 -8.11
CA SER A 22 -0.91 -17.63 -8.57
C SER A 22 -1.56 -16.24 -8.63
N ILE A 23 -2.86 -16.19 -8.90
CA ILE A 23 -3.66 -14.96 -8.97
C ILE A 23 -4.10 -14.51 -7.57
N TYR A 24 -4.41 -15.47 -6.68
CA TYR A 24 -4.98 -15.23 -5.35
C TYR A 24 -4.29 -14.12 -4.53
N PRO A 25 -2.96 -14.13 -4.30
CA PRO A 25 -2.31 -13.13 -3.43
C PRO A 25 -2.49 -11.70 -3.94
N ILE A 26 -2.54 -11.56 -5.28
CA ILE A 26 -2.63 -10.26 -5.95
C ILE A 26 -4.04 -9.70 -5.80
N ILE A 27 -5.06 -10.51 -6.09
CA ILE A 27 -6.46 -10.10 -5.97
C ILE A 27 -6.83 -9.88 -4.50
N PHE A 28 -6.28 -10.69 -3.57
CA PHE A 28 -6.50 -10.52 -2.14
C PHE A 28 -5.94 -9.18 -1.63
N ILE A 29 -4.68 -8.85 -1.93
CA ILE A 29 -4.11 -7.55 -1.55
C ILE A 29 -4.89 -6.41 -2.20
N PHE A 30 -5.29 -6.57 -3.46
CA PHE A 30 -6.12 -5.58 -4.15
C PHE A 30 -7.48 -5.39 -3.47
N SER A 31 -8.19 -6.46 -3.08
CA SER A 31 -9.51 -6.33 -2.45
C SER A 31 -9.44 -5.58 -1.13
N GLU A 32 -8.43 -5.84 -0.30
CA GLU A 32 -8.24 -5.13 0.97
C GLU A 32 -7.85 -3.65 0.79
N ASN A 33 -7.36 -3.26 -0.40
CA ASN A 33 -6.87 -1.93 -0.71
C ASN A 33 -7.59 -1.29 -1.91
N ILE A 34 -8.79 -1.76 -2.24
CA ILE A 34 -9.52 -1.36 -3.46
C ILE A 34 -9.88 0.13 -3.48
N ASN A 35 -9.96 0.73 -2.29
CA ASN A 35 -10.19 2.15 -2.04
C ASN A 35 -8.95 3.04 -2.25
N LEU A 36 -7.78 2.44 -2.47
CA LEU A 36 -6.50 3.15 -2.56
C LEU A 36 -5.76 2.86 -3.87
N LEU A 37 -6.02 1.71 -4.50
CA LEU A 37 -5.27 1.23 -5.65
C LEU A 37 -6.13 1.23 -6.92
N PRO A 38 -5.63 1.79 -8.04
CA PRO A 38 -6.30 1.62 -9.33
C PRO A 38 -6.20 0.16 -9.78
N VAL A 39 -7.24 -0.33 -10.46
CA VAL A 39 -7.28 -1.70 -11.01
C VAL A 39 -6.09 -1.98 -11.94
N THR A 40 -5.51 -0.96 -12.58
CA THR A 40 -4.35 -1.13 -13.47
C THR A 40 -3.12 -1.68 -12.75
N GLU A 41 -2.99 -1.50 -11.43
CA GLU A 41 -1.85 -2.02 -10.67
C GLU A 41 -1.79 -3.54 -10.60
N ILE A 42 -2.91 -4.25 -10.76
CA ILE A 42 -2.91 -5.72 -10.70
C ILE A 42 -2.38 -6.36 -11.99
N VAL A 43 -2.40 -5.64 -13.12
CA VAL A 43 -2.13 -6.20 -14.46
C VAL A 43 -0.71 -6.73 -14.57
N LEU A 44 0.28 -5.94 -14.15
CA LEU A 44 1.69 -6.31 -14.24
C LEU A 44 2.05 -7.47 -13.30
N PRO A 45 1.71 -7.44 -11.99
CA PRO A 45 1.95 -8.57 -11.09
C PRO A 45 1.26 -9.86 -11.54
N ILE A 46 0.00 -9.80 -12.00
CA ILE A 46 -0.71 -10.99 -12.52
C ILE A 46 0.04 -11.55 -13.71
N SER A 47 0.41 -10.70 -14.67
CA SER A 47 1.11 -11.13 -15.88
C SER A 47 2.43 -11.83 -15.56
N ILE A 48 3.21 -11.26 -14.63
CA ILE A 48 4.50 -11.83 -14.21
C ILE A 48 4.28 -13.17 -13.49
N ILE A 49 3.43 -13.21 -12.47
CA ILE A 49 3.28 -14.39 -11.59
C ILE A 49 2.59 -15.54 -12.34
N VAL A 50 1.56 -15.26 -13.15
CA VAL A 50 0.94 -16.25 -14.04
C VAL A 50 1.93 -16.72 -15.10
N GLY A 51 2.72 -15.81 -15.71
CA GLY A 51 3.76 -16.16 -16.67
C GLY A 51 4.81 -17.12 -16.10
N ILE A 52 5.31 -16.83 -14.89
CA ILE A 52 6.23 -17.71 -14.15
C ILE A 52 5.57 -19.07 -13.85
N THR A 53 4.30 -19.07 -13.43
CA THR A 53 3.56 -20.30 -13.13
C THR A 53 3.40 -21.19 -14.37
N ILE A 54 3.10 -20.60 -15.52
CA ILE A 54 3.01 -21.31 -16.81
C ILE A 54 4.39 -21.86 -17.20
N LEU A 55 5.46 -21.06 -17.06
CA LEU A 55 6.82 -21.51 -17.35
C LEU A 55 7.22 -22.69 -16.46
N MET A 56 6.91 -22.66 -15.17
CA MET A 56 7.17 -23.77 -14.24
C MET A 56 6.38 -25.03 -14.61
N LEU A 57 5.12 -24.88 -15.04
CA LEU A 57 4.30 -26.00 -15.54
C LEU A 57 5.00 -26.69 -16.73
N PHE A 58 5.56 -25.92 -17.66
CA PHE A 58 6.31 -26.46 -18.80
C PHE A 58 7.61 -27.15 -18.38
N ILE A 59 8.41 -26.52 -17.53
CA ILE A 59 9.70 -27.06 -17.06
C ILE A 59 9.49 -28.39 -16.30
N LEU A 60 8.53 -28.45 -15.38
CA LEU A 60 8.27 -29.65 -14.61
C LEU A 60 7.67 -30.79 -15.44
N LYS A 61 6.93 -30.45 -16.51
CA LYS A 61 6.42 -31.44 -17.48
C LYS A 61 7.53 -32.20 -18.20
N ILE A 62 8.73 -31.63 -18.33
CA ILE A 62 9.90 -32.31 -18.91
C ILE A 62 10.33 -33.48 -18.00
N LYS A 63 10.30 -33.29 -16.68
CA LYS A 63 10.82 -34.26 -15.70
C LYS A 63 9.74 -35.20 -15.13
N ILE A 64 8.49 -34.74 -15.01
CA ILE A 64 7.40 -35.45 -14.34
C ILE A 64 6.30 -35.77 -15.36
N LYS A 65 5.92 -37.04 -15.49
CA LYS A 65 4.86 -37.45 -16.44
C LYS A 65 3.44 -37.12 -15.96
N ASN A 66 3.18 -37.16 -14.64
CA ASN A 66 1.85 -36.97 -14.08
C ASN A 66 1.55 -35.47 -13.86
N ARG A 67 0.57 -34.95 -14.61
CA ARG A 67 0.14 -33.54 -14.55
C ARG A 67 -0.41 -33.13 -13.19
N ASN A 68 -1.14 -34.00 -12.49
CA ASN A 68 -1.70 -33.72 -11.16
C ASN A 68 -0.58 -33.48 -10.13
N LYS A 69 0.51 -34.26 -10.20
CA LYS A 69 1.67 -34.05 -9.33
C LYS A 69 2.34 -32.71 -9.59
N ILE A 70 2.55 -32.36 -10.85
CA ILE A 70 3.14 -31.08 -11.23
C ILE A 70 2.31 -29.94 -10.66
N ALA A 71 0.99 -30.00 -10.85
CA ALA A 71 0.08 -28.99 -10.36
C ALA A 71 0.17 -28.84 -8.84
N LEU A 72 0.15 -29.95 -8.09
CA LEU A 72 0.25 -29.93 -6.62
C LEU A 72 1.59 -29.36 -6.13
N ILE A 73 2.69 -29.70 -6.80
CA ILE A 73 4.02 -29.15 -6.50
C ILE A 73 4.03 -27.63 -6.72
N ILE A 74 3.51 -27.15 -7.84
CA ILE A 74 3.50 -25.71 -8.16
C ILE A 74 2.61 -24.95 -7.19
N SER A 75 1.43 -25.47 -6.85
CA SER A 75 0.58 -24.84 -5.85
C SER A 75 1.20 -24.82 -4.47
N LEU A 76 1.88 -25.90 -4.06
CA LEU A 76 2.64 -25.89 -2.82
C LEU A 76 3.71 -24.80 -2.82
N ILE A 77 4.48 -24.68 -3.91
CA ILE A 77 5.52 -23.64 -4.06
C ILE A 77 4.90 -22.24 -3.94
N ILE A 78 3.81 -21.96 -4.67
CA ILE A 78 3.16 -20.64 -4.67
C ILE A 78 2.60 -20.30 -3.29
N ILE A 79 1.86 -21.23 -2.67
CA ILE A 79 1.26 -21.02 -1.35
C ILE A 79 2.36 -20.75 -0.31
N THR A 80 3.39 -21.57 -0.27
CA THR A 80 4.52 -21.37 0.66
C THR A 80 5.25 -20.06 0.35
N PHE A 81 5.44 -19.72 -0.91
CA PHE A 81 6.16 -18.50 -1.29
C PHE A 81 5.46 -17.24 -0.79
N PHE A 82 4.13 -17.13 -0.96
CA PHE A 82 3.34 -15.94 -0.59
C PHE A 82 2.74 -15.97 0.83
N SER A 83 2.85 -17.08 1.57
CA SER A 83 2.41 -17.13 2.97
C SER A 83 3.54 -16.96 3.99
N TYR A 84 4.79 -16.84 3.54
CA TYR A 84 5.94 -16.66 4.42
C TYR A 84 5.84 -15.38 5.26
N GLY A 85 5.50 -14.24 4.65
CA GLY A 85 5.42 -12.97 5.39
C GLY A 85 4.32 -13.01 6.46
N HIS A 86 3.17 -13.62 6.18
CA HIS A 86 2.13 -13.83 7.19
C HIS A 86 2.60 -14.71 8.35
N TYR A 87 3.37 -15.76 8.06
CA TYR A 87 3.93 -16.62 9.10
C TYR A 87 4.96 -15.86 9.95
N TYR A 88 5.80 -15.04 9.32
CA TYR A 88 6.74 -14.17 10.00
C TYR A 88 6.04 -13.16 10.92
N ASP A 89 5.01 -12.48 10.43
CA ASP A 89 4.24 -11.50 11.20
C ASP A 89 3.62 -12.12 12.47
N ILE A 90 3.09 -13.36 12.36
CA ILE A 90 2.51 -14.08 13.51
C ILE A 90 3.57 -14.41 14.57
N ILE A 91 4.75 -14.85 14.15
CA ILE A 91 5.84 -15.19 15.08
C ILE A 91 6.39 -13.93 15.75
N ASN A 92 6.58 -12.85 14.99
CA ASN A 92 7.00 -11.56 15.53
C ASN A 92 5.95 -10.89 16.42
N GLY A 93 4.66 -11.14 16.20
CA GLY A 93 3.58 -10.62 17.04
C GLY A 93 3.35 -11.41 18.34
N SER A 94 4.15 -12.44 18.60
CA SER A 94 4.01 -13.32 19.78
C SER A 94 5.03 -13.00 20.87
N GLU A 95 4.95 -13.70 22.01
CA GLU A 95 5.98 -13.63 23.09
C GLU A 95 7.41 -13.94 22.60
N PHE A 96 7.55 -14.49 21.39
CA PHE A 96 8.84 -14.78 20.76
C PHE A 96 9.43 -13.61 19.96
N ALA A 97 8.81 -12.42 19.94
CA ALA A 97 9.26 -11.25 19.19
C ALA A 97 10.76 -10.95 19.36
N ASP A 98 11.22 -10.91 20.62
CA ASP A 98 12.60 -10.58 20.98
C ASP A 98 13.58 -11.75 20.88
N SER A 99 13.09 -12.95 20.57
CA SER A 99 13.94 -14.13 20.45
C SER A 99 14.77 -14.09 19.18
N GLU A 100 15.99 -14.64 19.19
CA GLU A 100 16.78 -14.73 17.95
C GLU A 100 16.08 -15.56 16.87
N ILE A 101 15.19 -16.48 17.26
CA ILE A 101 14.46 -17.41 16.37
C ILE A 101 13.49 -16.66 15.45
N SER A 102 12.95 -15.53 15.90
CA SER A 102 12.01 -14.70 15.12
C SER A 102 12.68 -14.06 13.90
N ARG A 103 14.02 -13.92 13.91
CA ARG A 103 14.75 -13.32 12.78
C ARG A 103 14.60 -14.15 11.50
N HIS A 104 14.35 -13.46 10.38
CA HIS A 104 14.13 -14.06 9.07
C HIS A 104 15.14 -15.17 8.70
N ARG A 105 16.44 -14.96 9.00
CA ARG A 105 17.51 -15.91 8.68
C ARG A 105 17.31 -17.29 9.29
N TYR A 106 16.71 -17.37 10.47
CA TYR A 106 16.47 -18.63 11.18
C TYR A 106 15.11 -19.20 10.87
N LEU A 107 14.09 -18.36 10.69
CA LEU A 107 12.73 -18.80 10.38
C LEU A 107 12.59 -19.36 8.96
N LEU A 108 13.34 -18.81 7.99
CA LEU A 108 13.26 -19.20 6.59
C LEU A 108 13.70 -20.65 6.35
N ILE A 109 14.68 -21.14 7.11
CA ILE A 109 15.25 -22.50 6.96
C ILE A 109 14.23 -23.60 7.27
N PRO A 110 13.62 -23.69 8.47
CA PRO A 110 12.64 -24.72 8.78
C PRO A 110 11.39 -24.58 7.91
N TYR A 111 10.96 -23.35 7.60
CA TYR A 111 9.81 -23.09 6.74
C TYR A 111 10.03 -23.62 5.32
N SER A 112 11.18 -23.33 4.72
CA SER A 112 11.56 -23.86 3.40
C SER A 112 11.79 -25.38 3.44
N GLY A 113 12.31 -25.90 4.55
CA GLY A 113 12.49 -27.34 4.75
C GLY A 113 11.19 -28.13 4.66
N LEU A 114 10.12 -27.64 5.29
CA LEU A 114 8.78 -28.25 5.19
C LEU A 114 8.26 -28.27 3.75
N ALA A 115 8.46 -27.18 3.01
CA ALA A 115 8.09 -27.09 1.60
C ALA A 115 8.83 -28.14 0.76
N ILE A 116 10.15 -28.26 0.95
CA ILE A 116 11.00 -29.23 0.26
C ILE A 116 10.55 -30.67 0.56
N ILE A 117 10.23 -30.99 1.82
CA ILE A 117 9.72 -32.32 2.20
C ILE A 117 8.42 -32.63 1.45
N GLY A 118 7.50 -31.67 1.37
CA GLY A 118 6.26 -31.82 0.61
C GLY A 118 6.49 -32.04 -0.89
N ILE A 119 7.42 -31.30 -1.50
CA ILE A 119 7.81 -31.47 -2.91
C ILE A 119 8.39 -32.88 -3.14
N ILE A 120 9.31 -33.32 -2.28
CA ILE A 120 9.93 -34.65 -2.37
C ILE A 120 8.86 -35.74 -2.25
N PHE A 121 7.89 -35.58 -1.35
CA PHE A 121 6.77 -36.51 -1.22
C PHE A 121 5.97 -36.65 -2.52
N PHE A 122 5.61 -35.54 -3.18
CA PHE A 122 4.86 -35.61 -4.45
C PHE A 122 5.68 -36.22 -5.58
N ILE A 123 6.98 -35.92 -5.65
CA ILE A 123 7.88 -36.49 -6.67
C ILE A 123 8.00 -38.01 -6.48
N LYS A 124 8.31 -38.47 -5.26
CA LYS A 124 8.57 -39.89 -4.95
C LYS A 124 7.32 -40.76 -4.86
N SER A 125 6.14 -40.17 -4.62
CA SER A 125 4.90 -40.92 -4.46
C SER A 125 4.46 -41.60 -5.76
N ASN A 126 4.03 -42.86 -5.73
CA ASN A 126 3.46 -43.54 -6.91
C ASN A 126 1.97 -43.25 -7.13
N ARG A 127 1.36 -42.38 -6.33
CA ARG A 127 -0.08 -42.07 -6.41
C ARG A 127 -0.41 -41.16 -7.59
N LEU A 128 -1.63 -41.29 -8.12
CA LEU A 128 -2.13 -40.47 -9.24
C LEU A 128 -2.65 -39.08 -8.82
N PHE A 129 -3.06 -38.94 -7.55
CA PHE A 129 -3.55 -37.71 -6.93
C PHE A 129 -4.81 -37.06 -7.54
N ASN A 130 -5.59 -37.78 -8.35
CA ASN A 130 -6.82 -37.24 -8.97
C ASN A 130 -7.78 -36.60 -7.95
N ASN A 131 -8.07 -37.30 -6.84
CA ASN A 131 -8.97 -36.79 -5.80
C ASN A 131 -8.40 -35.56 -5.09
N ALA A 132 -7.09 -35.56 -4.81
CA ALA A 132 -6.43 -34.41 -4.20
C ALA A 132 -6.51 -33.19 -5.12
N THR A 133 -6.20 -33.35 -6.41
CA THR A 133 -6.36 -32.27 -7.40
C THR A 133 -7.80 -31.75 -7.46
N THR A 134 -8.81 -32.64 -7.41
CA THR A 134 -10.22 -32.21 -7.38
C THR A 134 -10.55 -31.38 -6.15
N VAL A 135 -10.11 -31.81 -4.96
CA VAL A 135 -10.31 -31.06 -3.71
C VAL A 135 -9.60 -29.71 -3.76
N ILE A 136 -8.34 -29.70 -4.19
CA ILE A 136 -7.54 -28.47 -4.25
C ILE A 136 -8.10 -27.49 -5.30
N ASN A 137 -8.64 -27.97 -6.43
CA ASN A 137 -9.40 -27.11 -7.34
C ASN A 137 -10.60 -26.47 -6.66
N GLY A 138 -11.39 -27.26 -5.93
CA GLY A 138 -12.54 -26.76 -5.17
C GLY A 138 -12.14 -25.64 -4.22
N ILE A 139 -11.08 -25.87 -3.42
CA ILE A 139 -10.54 -24.86 -2.49
C ILE A 139 -10.11 -23.60 -3.24
N SER A 140 -9.34 -23.73 -4.32
CA SER A 140 -8.85 -22.57 -5.08
C SER A 140 -9.99 -21.75 -5.70
N VAL A 141 -11.06 -22.41 -6.18
CA VAL A 141 -12.24 -21.73 -6.70
C VAL A 141 -13.00 -21.04 -5.58
N SER A 142 -13.23 -21.72 -4.45
CA SER A 142 -13.91 -21.14 -3.29
C SER A 142 -13.23 -19.88 -2.78
N ILE A 143 -11.89 -19.89 -2.69
CA ILE A 143 -11.12 -18.72 -2.26
C ILE A 143 -11.29 -17.55 -3.22
N ILE A 144 -11.17 -17.79 -4.53
CA ILE A 144 -11.36 -16.74 -5.55
C ILE A 144 -12.78 -16.20 -5.50
N VAL A 145 -13.80 -17.06 -5.35
CA VAL A 145 -15.19 -16.64 -5.23
C VAL A 145 -15.40 -15.76 -3.99
N LEU A 146 -14.86 -16.15 -2.84
CA LEU A 146 -14.97 -15.36 -1.61
C LEU A 146 -14.36 -13.96 -1.77
N ILE A 147 -13.18 -13.84 -2.38
CA ILE A 147 -12.57 -12.53 -2.61
C ILE A 147 -13.35 -11.72 -3.64
N SER A 148 -13.81 -12.36 -4.72
CA SER A 148 -14.64 -11.69 -5.72
C SER A 148 -15.94 -11.14 -5.12
N ILE A 149 -16.51 -11.81 -4.10
CA ILE A 149 -17.67 -11.28 -3.37
C ILE A 149 -17.31 -9.97 -2.66
N ASN A 150 -16.17 -9.90 -1.96
CA ASN A 150 -15.73 -8.66 -1.31
C ASN A 150 -15.57 -7.53 -2.33
N ILE A 151 -14.88 -7.80 -3.45
CA ILE A 151 -14.72 -6.83 -4.54
C ILE A 151 -16.09 -6.37 -5.06
N VAL A 152 -17.04 -7.29 -5.30
CA VAL A 152 -18.38 -6.94 -5.77
C VAL A 152 -19.15 -6.10 -4.74
N ILE A 153 -19.00 -6.39 -3.44
CA ILE A 153 -19.61 -5.60 -2.37
C ILE A 153 -19.03 -4.19 -2.39
N ASP A 154 -17.71 -4.04 -2.43
CA ASP A 154 -17.04 -2.74 -2.45
C ASP A 154 -17.45 -1.93 -3.69
N TYR A 155 -17.48 -2.56 -4.87
CA TYR A 155 -18.00 -1.92 -6.10
C TYR A 155 -19.48 -1.54 -6.01
N SER A 156 -20.32 -2.40 -5.41
CA SER A 156 -21.75 -2.14 -5.24
C SER A 156 -22.04 -1.03 -4.24
N ASN A 157 -21.17 -0.86 -3.25
CA ASN A 157 -21.25 0.22 -2.27
C ASN A 157 -20.62 1.53 -2.80
N GLY A 158 -19.90 1.45 -3.92
CA GLY A 158 -19.16 2.57 -4.46
C GLY A 158 -17.83 2.87 -3.77
N ASP A 159 -17.39 1.97 -2.89
CA ASP A 159 -16.15 2.02 -2.10
C ASP A 159 -14.98 1.46 -2.91
N PHE A 160 -14.67 2.08 -4.06
CA PHE A 160 -13.53 1.69 -4.88
C PHE A 160 -12.83 2.90 -5.52
N PHE A 161 -11.57 2.70 -5.90
CA PHE A 161 -10.77 3.70 -6.60
C PHE A 161 -11.45 4.13 -7.92
N GLY A 162 -11.88 5.40 -8.01
CA GLY A 162 -12.37 6.01 -9.26
C GLY A 162 -13.84 5.76 -9.61
N ASN A 163 -14.72 5.56 -8.62
CA ASN A 163 -16.16 5.39 -8.83
C ASN A 163 -16.85 6.62 -9.48
N PRO A 164 -17.66 6.44 -10.55
CA PRO A 164 -18.43 7.51 -11.18
C PRO A 164 -19.76 7.90 -10.50
N GLU A 165 -20.35 7.12 -9.60
CA GLU A 165 -21.60 7.54 -8.91
C GLU A 165 -21.35 8.46 -7.72
N THR A 166 -20.19 8.32 -7.08
CA THR A 166 -19.62 9.40 -6.28
C THR A 166 -19.34 10.63 -7.16
N THR A 167 -19.23 10.53 -8.50
CA THR A 167 -18.96 11.65 -9.42
C THR A 167 -20.11 12.63 -9.69
N TYR A 168 -21.33 12.43 -9.19
CA TYR A 168 -22.26 13.57 -9.10
C TYR A 168 -21.88 14.55 -7.98
N GLU A 169 -21.19 14.09 -6.94
CA GLU A 169 -20.54 14.94 -5.91
C GLU A 169 -19.02 15.13 -6.18
N GLU A 170 -18.36 14.22 -6.90
CA GLU A 170 -16.93 14.29 -7.25
C GLU A 170 -16.65 14.94 -8.61
N LYS A 171 -17.60 15.69 -9.19
CA LYS A 171 -17.37 16.45 -10.45
C LYS A 171 -16.25 17.51 -10.32
N TRP A 172 -15.70 17.72 -9.12
CA TRP A 172 -14.52 18.56 -8.86
C TRP A 172 -13.21 17.79 -8.59
N LEU A 173 -13.21 16.44 -8.70
CA LEU A 173 -12.04 15.60 -8.39
C LEU A 173 -11.17 15.17 -9.58
N GLY A 174 -11.53 15.59 -10.79
CA GLY A 174 -10.62 16.10 -11.81
C GLY A 174 -9.56 15.18 -12.43
N MET A 175 -9.88 14.67 -13.62
CA MET A 175 -9.04 14.88 -14.81
C MET A 175 -9.91 15.03 -16.07
N SER A 176 -10.49 16.22 -16.29
CA SER A 176 -10.48 16.97 -17.57
C SER A 176 -11.23 18.31 -17.43
N THR A 177 -10.50 19.41 -17.68
CA THR A 177 -10.93 20.68 -18.31
C THR A 177 -12.20 21.40 -17.83
N TYR A 178 -12.46 21.51 -16.52
CA TYR A 178 -13.28 22.62 -16.02
C TYR A 178 -12.76 23.09 -14.64
N ASN A 179 -12.32 24.34 -14.59
CA ASN A 179 -11.87 25.02 -13.37
C ASN A 179 -13.10 25.57 -12.62
N PRO A 180 -13.43 25.11 -11.40
CA PRO A 180 -14.38 25.82 -10.52
C PRO A 180 -13.81 27.15 -10.04
N GLY A 181 -12.47 27.24 -10.04
CA GLY A 181 -11.73 28.43 -9.65
C GLY A 181 -11.97 29.63 -10.55
N ASP A 182 -12.63 29.47 -11.70
CA ASP A 182 -12.94 30.60 -12.56
C ASP A 182 -14.26 31.28 -12.13
N GLU A 183 -15.21 30.60 -11.46
CA GLU A 183 -16.46 31.26 -11.06
C GLU A 183 -16.43 31.89 -9.66
N LEU A 184 -15.56 31.45 -8.75
CA LEU A 184 -15.37 32.12 -7.45
C LEU A 184 -14.41 33.32 -7.52
N PHE A 185 -13.62 33.45 -8.59
CA PHE A 185 -12.62 34.51 -8.76
C PHE A 185 -12.94 35.51 -9.88
N LEU A 186 -14.00 35.32 -10.69
CA LEU A 186 -14.42 36.27 -11.74
C LEU A 186 -15.54 37.24 -11.35
N LYS A 187 -15.58 37.73 -10.10
CA LYS A 187 -16.51 38.80 -9.73
C LYS A 187 -15.93 40.03 -9.06
N ASN A 188 -14.61 40.19 -9.08
CA ASN A 188 -13.95 41.44 -8.71
C ASN A 188 -12.85 41.83 -9.72
N GLU A 189 -13.17 41.81 -11.01
CA GLU A 189 -12.43 42.63 -11.98
C GLU A 189 -12.80 44.09 -11.74
N ASN A 190 -12.03 44.77 -10.89
CA ASN A 190 -11.70 46.20 -10.95
C ASN A 190 -10.84 46.68 -9.77
N VAL A 191 -10.13 45.79 -9.08
CA VAL A 191 -9.04 46.21 -8.19
C VAL A 191 -7.72 45.78 -8.82
N LYS A 192 -7.12 46.69 -9.60
CA LYS A 192 -5.67 46.64 -9.83
C LYS A 192 -5.00 46.89 -8.49
N VAL A 193 -4.78 45.83 -7.72
CA VAL A 193 -3.82 45.89 -6.62
C VAL A 193 -2.46 45.85 -7.28
N GLU A 194 -1.91 47.03 -7.56
CA GLU A 194 -0.46 47.17 -7.71
C GLU A 194 0.15 46.79 -6.36
N PHE A 195 0.49 45.52 -6.21
CA PHE A 195 1.43 45.12 -5.16
C PHE A 195 2.78 45.71 -5.55
N GLU A 196 3.19 46.76 -4.84
CA GLU A 196 4.56 47.26 -4.91
C GLU A 196 5.52 46.07 -4.73
N GLN A 197 6.19 45.71 -5.83
CA GLN A 197 7.14 44.63 -5.83
C GLN A 197 8.36 45.00 -4.99
N LYS A 198 8.55 44.17 -3.97
CA LYS A 198 9.78 43.86 -3.25
C LYS A 198 10.44 45.01 -2.50
N LYS A 199 10.38 44.88 -1.16
CA LYS A 199 11.55 45.20 -0.35
C LYS A 199 12.18 43.99 0.31
N TYR A 200 11.41 42.98 0.74
CA TYR A 200 11.95 41.70 1.25
C TYR A 200 10.90 40.59 1.13
N SER A 201 11.24 39.50 0.43
CA SER A 201 10.50 38.23 0.44
C SER A 201 11.41 37.22 1.11
N PRO A 202 11.26 36.96 2.43
CA PRO A 202 12.17 36.09 3.15
C PRO A 202 11.99 34.64 2.71
N ASP A 203 13.05 33.84 2.81
CA ASP A 203 12.90 32.40 2.70
C ASP A 203 12.06 31.88 3.87
N ILE A 204 11.18 30.92 3.58
CA ILE A 204 10.22 30.38 4.56
C ILE A 204 10.51 28.89 4.73
N TYR A 205 10.79 28.50 5.97
CA TYR A 205 10.99 27.11 6.35
C TYR A 205 9.78 26.64 7.13
N TYR A 206 9.01 25.72 6.54
CA TYR A 206 7.88 25.08 7.20
C TYR A 206 8.28 23.66 7.61
N ILE A 207 8.63 23.50 8.90
CA ILE A 207 9.16 22.27 9.47
C ILE A 207 8.07 21.62 10.32
N ILE A 208 7.73 20.37 10.01
CA ILE A 208 6.78 19.56 10.76
C ILE A 208 7.51 18.33 11.27
N LEU A 209 7.43 18.08 12.57
CA LEU A 209 7.97 16.89 13.20
C LEU A 209 6.85 15.86 13.34
N ASP A 210 7.09 14.64 12.87
CA ASP A 210 6.11 13.55 12.96
C ASP A 210 6.00 13.06 14.40
N GLU A 211 4.76 12.88 14.86
CA GLU A 211 4.40 12.44 16.22
C GLU A 211 5.01 13.24 17.39
N TYR A 212 5.57 14.44 17.17
CA TYR A 212 6.07 15.29 18.26
C TYR A 212 4.90 15.92 19.04
N PRO A 213 4.68 15.54 20.32
CA PRO A 213 3.53 16.00 21.06
C PRO A 213 3.81 17.31 21.81
N SER A 214 2.75 17.97 22.31
CA SER A 214 2.90 19.20 23.08
C SER A 214 3.65 18.99 24.39
N ASP A 215 4.23 20.06 24.94
CA ASP A 215 4.88 20.05 26.26
C ASP A 215 3.98 19.46 27.36
N TYR A 216 2.69 19.80 27.33
CA TYR A 216 1.69 19.23 28.23
C TYR A 216 1.62 17.71 28.11
N ALA A 217 1.54 17.18 26.89
CA ALA A 217 1.43 15.74 26.66
C ALA A 217 2.72 15.00 27.02
N LEU A 218 3.90 15.56 26.70
CA LEU A 218 5.20 15.03 27.09
C LEU A 218 5.30 14.91 28.62
N LYS A 219 4.93 15.96 29.35
CA LYS A 219 4.96 15.95 30.81
C LYS A 219 3.94 14.99 31.42
N GLN A 220 2.69 15.03 30.94
CA GLN A 220 1.58 14.29 31.54
C GLN A 220 1.64 12.78 31.26
N PHE A 221 1.98 12.38 30.04
CA PHE A 221 1.90 10.98 29.62
C PHE A 221 3.25 10.28 29.60
N PHE A 222 4.35 11.03 29.45
CA PHE A 222 5.70 10.46 29.35
C PHE A 222 6.62 10.84 30.52
N SER A 223 6.15 11.68 31.46
CA SER A 223 6.98 12.23 32.54
C SER A 223 8.27 12.89 32.03
N PHE A 224 8.24 13.42 30.80
CA PHE A 224 9.39 14.02 30.13
C PHE A 224 9.39 15.53 30.32
N ASP A 225 10.55 16.09 30.68
CA ASP A 225 10.77 17.52 30.80
C ASP A 225 11.33 18.09 29.49
N ASN A 226 10.51 18.84 28.78
CA ASN A 226 10.84 19.46 27.49
C ASN A 226 11.36 20.90 27.62
N ASN A 227 11.53 21.42 28.85
CA ASN A 227 11.90 22.82 29.10
C ASN A 227 13.19 23.23 28.40
N LYS A 228 14.22 22.37 28.40
CA LYS A 228 15.51 22.68 27.76
C LYS A 228 15.36 23.02 26.27
N PHE A 229 14.46 22.33 25.55
CA PHE A 229 14.22 22.59 24.14
C PHE A 229 13.43 23.89 23.93
N LEU A 230 12.45 24.15 24.78
CA LEU A 230 11.67 25.39 24.74
C LEU A 230 12.52 26.62 25.08
N GLU A 231 13.39 26.52 26.09
CA GLU A 231 14.36 27.56 26.44
C GLU A 231 15.30 27.86 25.27
N PHE A 232 15.81 26.82 24.60
CA PHE A 232 16.60 27.01 23.37
C PHE A 232 15.82 27.77 22.29
N LEU A 233 14.56 27.42 22.04
CA LEU A 233 13.75 28.13 21.04
C LEU A 233 13.52 29.60 21.43
N ASP A 234 13.25 29.87 22.71
CA ASP A 234 13.06 31.23 23.24
C ASP A 234 14.35 32.06 23.12
N GLU A 235 15.51 31.47 23.45
CA GLU A 235 16.84 32.08 23.28
C GLU A 235 17.16 32.40 21.81
N GLN A 236 16.64 31.60 20.87
CA GLN A 236 16.73 31.87 19.42
C GLN A 236 15.62 32.80 18.91
N GLU A 237 14.88 33.47 19.81
CA GLU A 237 13.81 34.43 19.52
C GLU A 237 12.61 33.82 18.78
N PHE A 238 12.40 32.50 18.86
CA PHE A 238 11.17 31.88 18.34
C PHE A 238 9.97 32.21 19.20
N HIS A 239 8.83 32.50 18.56
CA HIS A 239 7.56 32.66 19.26
C HIS A 239 6.95 31.30 19.60
N ILE A 240 6.94 30.97 20.90
CA ILE A 240 6.41 29.70 21.41
C ILE A 240 4.93 29.84 21.75
N VAL A 241 4.07 29.16 20.98
CA VAL A 241 2.62 29.14 21.22
C VAL A 241 2.27 28.09 22.28
N LYS A 242 1.82 28.53 23.44
CA LYS A 242 1.31 27.64 24.50
C LYS A 242 -0.10 27.16 24.16
N ASN A 243 -0.43 25.92 24.53
CA ASN A 243 -1.74 25.30 24.32
C ASN A 243 -2.20 25.25 22.84
N SER A 244 -1.26 24.98 21.92
CA SER A 244 -1.60 24.67 20.53
C SER A 244 -2.11 23.25 20.37
N PHE A 245 -3.09 23.04 19.48
CA PHE A 245 -3.65 21.73 19.14
C PHE A 245 -3.61 21.52 17.63
N SER A 246 -3.44 20.28 17.20
CA SER A 246 -3.76 19.92 15.81
C SER A 246 -5.27 19.94 15.61
N ASN A 247 -5.72 20.32 14.41
CA ASN A 247 -7.15 20.29 14.09
C ASN A 247 -7.68 18.85 14.01
N TYR A 248 -6.82 17.89 13.67
CA TYR A 248 -7.16 16.48 13.47
C TYR A 248 -6.06 15.56 14.01
N PRO A 249 -6.41 14.34 14.47
CA PRO A 249 -5.46 13.44 15.11
C PRO A 249 -4.63 12.59 14.14
N SER A 250 -4.95 12.56 12.84
CA SER A 250 -4.18 11.83 11.83
C SER A 250 -3.34 12.76 10.96
N THR A 251 -2.16 12.30 10.53
CA THR A 251 -1.20 13.09 9.76
C THR A 251 -1.81 13.65 8.47
N ILE A 252 -2.45 12.81 7.65
CA ILE A 252 -3.05 13.25 6.39
C ILE A 252 -4.14 14.31 6.60
N GLN A 253 -4.98 14.17 7.63
CA GLN A 253 -6.03 15.15 7.94
C GLN A 253 -5.46 16.47 8.48
N SER A 254 -4.49 16.38 9.39
CA SER A 254 -3.81 17.54 9.98
C SER A 254 -3.07 18.37 8.94
N LEU A 255 -2.31 17.70 8.06
CA LEU A 255 -1.59 18.34 6.95
C LEU A 255 -2.55 18.93 5.92
N THR A 256 -3.58 18.17 5.52
CA THR A 256 -4.55 18.66 4.53
C THR A 256 -5.27 19.91 5.04
N SER A 257 -5.67 19.94 6.31
CA SER A 257 -6.29 21.12 6.91
C SER A 257 -5.32 22.31 6.98
N SER A 258 -4.09 22.10 7.48
CA SER A 258 -3.11 23.16 7.67
C SER A 258 -2.65 23.79 6.35
N LEU A 259 -2.36 22.97 5.34
CA LEU A 259 -1.88 23.42 4.03
C LEU A 259 -2.99 23.99 3.13
N ASN A 260 -4.26 23.75 3.47
CA ASN A 260 -5.40 24.41 2.82
C ASN A 260 -5.95 25.58 3.66
N MET A 261 -5.41 25.84 4.85
CA MET A 261 -5.86 26.88 5.79
C MET A 261 -7.35 26.80 6.10
N GLU A 262 -7.90 25.58 6.15
CA GLU A 262 -9.34 25.36 6.33
C GLU A 262 -9.62 24.04 7.06
N TYR A 263 -10.74 23.95 7.76
CA TYR A 263 -11.18 22.73 8.42
C TYR A 263 -11.75 21.73 7.40
N LEU A 264 -11.55 20.43 7.68
CA LEU A 264 -12.00 19.34 6.83
C LEU A 264 -13.53 19.30 6.68
N ASP A 265 -14.28 19.67 7.71
CA ASP A 265 -15.75 19.73 7.65
C ASP A 265 -16.27 20.68 6.55
N LYS A 266 -15.47 21.67 6.15
CA LYS A 266 -15.79 22.56 5.03
C LYS A 266 -15.29 22.04 3.68
N ILE A 267 -14.06 21.53 3.61
CA ILE A 267 -13.46 21.09 2.33
C ILE A 267 -13.82 19.65 1.94
N THR A 268 -14.41 18.88 2.85
CA THR A 268 -14.92 17.51 2.62
C THR A 268 -16.39 17.39 3.00
N LYS A 269 -17.17 18.48 2.88
CA LYS A 269 -18.59 18.54 3.31
C LYS A 269 -19.49 17.48 2.67
N GLU A 270 -19.13 17.04 1.48
CA GLU A 270 -19.84 16.03 0.67
C GLU A 270 -19.28 14.62 0.87
N VAL A 271 -18.28 14.44 1.75
CA VAL A 271 -17.72 13.13 2.09
C VAL A 271 -18.34 12.64 3.39
N ASP A 272 -18.81 11.39 3.38
CA ASP A 272 -19.29 10.73 4.59
C ASP A 272 -18.20 10.68 5.67
N ARG A 273 -18.58 10.90 6.92
CA ARG A 273 -17.67 10.93 8.06
C ARG A 273 -16.98 9.59 8.29
N ASP A 274 -17.64 8.50 7.91
CA ASP A 274 -17.13 7.14 8.04
C ASP A 274 -16.38 6.66 6.78
N SER A 275 -16.15 7.55 5.80
CA SER A 275 -15.42 7.22 4.58
C SER A 275 -13.99 6.77 4.90
N LYS A 276 -13.61 5.61 4.36
CA LYS A 276 -12.25 5.07 4.44
C LYS A 276 -11.37 5.49 3.25
N ASN A 277 -11.92 6.30 2.35
CA ASN A 277 -11.28 6.68 1.11
C ASN A 277 -10.45 7.96 1.31
N TYR A 278 -9.13 7.83 1.21
CA TYR A 278 -8.19 8.95 1.37
C TYR A 278 -7.89 9.71 0.06
N HIS A 279 -8.53 9.39 -1.07
CA HIS A 279 -8.21 10.01 -2.36
C HIS A 279 -8.42 11.52 -2.36
N LEU A 280 -9.55 11.98 -1.85
CA LEU A 280 -9.82 13.42 -1.75
C LEU A 280 -8.74 14.11 -0.92
N LEU A 281 -8.42 13.57 0.25
CA LEU A 281 -7.41 14.14 1.14
C LEU A 281 -6.03 14.15 0.48
N ASN A 282 -5.63 13.06 -0.18
CA ASN A 282 -4.37 13.00 -0.93
C ASN A 282 -4.33 14.03 -2.08
N LYS A 283 -5.44 14.22 -2.79
CA LYS A 283 -5.54 15.23 -3.85
C LYS A 283 -5.43 16.65 -3.27
N LEU A 284 -6.21 16.97 -2.24
CA LEU A 284 -6.20 18.28 -1.58
C LEU A 284 -4.86 18.59 -0.93
N LEU A 285 -4.18 17.57 -0.40
CA LEU A 285 -2.84 17.70 0.15
C LEU A 285 -1.83 17.98 -0.95
N SER A 286 -1.84 17.20 -2.04
CA SER A 286 -0.89 17.35 -3.17
C SER A 286 -1.04 18.70 -3.89
N ASP A 287 -2.28 19.17 -4.06
CA ASP A 287 -2.64 20.43 -4.76
C ASP A 287 -3.18 21.49 -3.78
N ASN A 288 -2.45 21.72 -2.68
CA ASN A 288 -2.90 22.57 -1.58
C ASN A 288 -2.79 24.09 -1.85
N GLU A 289 -3.63 24.86 -1.16
CA GLU A 289 -3.73 26.32 -1.34
C GLU A 289 -2.50 27.11 -0.88
N VAL A 290 -1.81 26.67 0.18
CA VAL A 290 -0.58 27.35 0.65
C VAL A 290 0.47 27.36 -0.46
N MET A 291 0.77 26.19 -1.05
CA MET A 291 1.76 26.08 -2.11
C MET A 291 1.33 26.82 -3.38
N LYS A 292 0.04 26.81 -3.74
CA LYS A 292 -0.47 27.61 -4.86
C LYS A 292 -0.23 29.10 -4.67
N LYS A 293 -0.53 29.63 -3.47
CA LYS A 293 -0.32 31.06 -3.15
C LYS A 293 1.16 31.44 -3.17
N PHE A 294 2.03 30.64 -2.58
CA PHE A 294 3.47 30.92 -2.63
C PHE A 294 4.02 30.84 -4.07
N SER A 295 3.54 29.89 -4.87
CA SER A 295 3.88 29.81 -6.29
C SER A 295 3.42 31.05 -7.06
N SER A 296 2.21 31.56 -6.79
CA SER A 296 1.70 32.78 -7.45
C SER A 296 2.45 34.05 -7.04
N TYR A 297 3.08 34.05 -5.85
CA TYR A 297 4.00 35.10 -5.41
C TYR A 297 5.44 34.94 -5.93
N GLY A 298 5.72 33.91 -6.72
CA GLY A 298 7.01 33.68 -7.35
C GLY A 298 8.05 33.00 -6.45
N TYR A 299 7.62 32.30 -5.40
CA TYR A 299 8.52 31.48 -4.59
C TYR A 299 8.84 30.15 -5.29
N ASP A 300 10.10 29.73 -5.18
CA ASP A 300 10.51 28.37 -5.50
C ASP A 300 10.22 27.46 -4.31
N ILE A 301 9.30 26.50 -4.49
CA ILE A 301 8.92 25.59 -3.40
C ILE A 301 9.73 24.30 -3.49
N VAL A 302 10.41 23.96 -2.39
CA VAL A 302 11.17 22.72 -2.23
C VAL A 302 10.51 21.88 -1.15
N ASN A 303 10.09 20.67 -1.49
CA ASN A 303 9.61 19.67 -0.54
C ASN A 303 10.78 18.78 -0.11
N ILE A 304 10.90 18.50 1.19
CA ILE A 304 11.91 17.60 1.73
C ILE A 304 11.22 16.57 2.62
N GLY A 305 11.12 15.33 2.16
CA GLY A 305 10.77 14.19 3.02
C GLY A 305 9.36 14.20 3.61
N ALA A 306 8.38 14.80 2.95
CA ALA A 306 7.02 14.88 3.49
C ALA A 306 6.31 13.53 3.67
N LEU A 307 6.80 12.42 3.09
CA LEU A 307 6.23 11.06 3.20
C LEU A 307 4.75 10.92 2.77
N TRP A 308 4.13 11.97 2.26
CA TRP A 308 2.71 12.06 1.94
C TRP A 308 2.47 12.79 0.60
N GLY A 309 1.34 12.48 -0.03
CA GLY A 309 1.06 12.76 -1.46
C GLY A 309 1.39 11.54 -2.34
N PRO A 310 0.90 11.46 -3.60
CA PRO A 310 1.23 10.35 -4.50
C PRO A 310 2.76 10.21 -4.62
N ASN A 311 3.32 9.08 -4.19
CA ASN A 311 4.77 8.82 -4.13
C ASN A 311 5.58 9.88 -3.33
N GLY A 312 4.98 10.50 -2.30
CA GLY A 312 5.65 11.51 -1.48
C GLY A 312 5.88 12.86 -2.19
N SER A 313 5.07 13.15 -3.22
CA SER A 313 5.20 14.36 -4.05
C SER A 313 4.00 15.30 -3.96
N PHE A 314 4.28 16.59 -4.06
CA PHE A 314 3.28 17.65 -4.22
C PHE A 314 3.25 18.14 -5.67
N LYS A 315 2.09 18.67 -6.10
CA LYS A 315 1.89 19.15 -7.47
C LYS A 315 2.57 20.50 -7.72
N ASN A 316 2.48 21.43 -6.76
CA ASN A 316 2.97 22.80 -6.91
C ASN A 316 4.35 22.97 -6.25
N VAL A 317 5.34 22.20 -6.69
CA VAL A 317 6.72 22.26 -6.17
C VAL A 317 7.73 22.23 -7.31
N LYS A 318 8.84 22.95 -7.11
CA LYS A 318 9.97 22.95 -8.04
C LYS A 318 10.82 21.70 -7.90
N THR A 319 10.96 21.19 -6.68
CA THR A 319 11.78 20.00 -6.41
C THR A 319 11.21 19.24 -5.21
N ASN A 320 11.10 17.92 -5.35
CA ASN A 320 10.87 16.98 -4.24
C ASN A 320 12.22 16.32 -3.92
N LEU A 321 12.77 16.63 -2.76
CA LEU A 321 13.97 16.01 -2.19
C LEU A 321 13.52 14.96 -1.17
N CYS A 322 14.25 13.84 -1.10
CA CYS A 322 13.87 12.62 -0.36
C CYS A 322 12.76 11.79 -1.02
N GLU A 323 13.02 11.29 -2.23
CA GLU A 323 12.41 10.06 -2.68
C GLU A 323 13.23 8.91 -2.07
N PHE A 324 12.65 8.13 -1.16
CA PHE A 324 13.27 6.87 -0.74
C PHE A 324 13.49 6.05 -2.01
N LYS A 325 14.75 5.72 -2.34
CA LYS A 325 15.12 4.91 -3.53
C LYS A 325 14.69 3.44 -3.39
N GLU A 326 13.65 3.17 -2.61
CA GLU A 326 12.99 1.88 -2.53
C GLU A 326 12.07 1.74 -3.75
N VAL A 327 12.17 0.61 -4.45
CA VAL A 327 11.40 0.40 -5.68
C VAL A 327 9.91 0.30 -5.34
N ASN A 328 9.10 1.22 -5.89
CA ASN A 328 7.63 1.21 -5.83
C ASN A 328 7.07 1.03 -4.40
N ARG A 329 7.57 1.83 -3.44
CA ARG A 329 7.22 1.75 -2.00
C ARG A 329 5.71 1.63 -1.74
N ASP A 330 4.90 2.45 -2.40
CA ASP A 330 3.45 2.51 -2.14
C ASP A 330 2.64 1.68 -3.15
N SER A 331 3.26 0.68 -3.79
CA SER A 331 2.58 -0.16 -4.79
C SER A 331 2.10 -1.49 -4.22
N LEU A 332 1.12 -2.07 -4.90
CA LEU A 332 0.73 -3.47 -4.67
C LEU A 332 1.92 -4.44 -4.78
N SER A 333 2.89 -4.12 -5.64
CA SER A 333 4.08 -4.95 -5.83
C SER A 333 4.97 -4.98 -4.58
N ARG A 334 5.05 -3.88 -3.82
CA ARG A 334 5.78 -3.83 -2.54
C ARG A 334 5.11 -4.75 -1.53
N GLN A 335 3.79 -4.66 -1.38
CA GLN A 335 3.06 -5.52 -0.44
C GLN A 335 3.22 -7.02 -0.81
N LEU A 336 3.22 -7.36 -2.10
CA LEU A 336 3.52 -8.72 -2.55
C LEU A 336 4.92 -9.18 -2.16
N ILE A 337 5.93 -8.31 -2.26
CA ILE A 337 7.30 -8.62 -1.84
C ILE A 337 7.32 -8.88 -0.33
N GLU A 338 6.69 -8.02 0.47
CA GLU A 338 6.64 -8.12 1.93
C GLU A 338 5.96 -9.40 2.41
N LYS A 339 4.90 -9.85 1.74
CA LYS A 339 4.22 -11.10 2.08
C LYS A 339 4.92 -12.35 1.54
N SER A 340 5.96 -12.18 0.73
CA SER A 340 6.69 -13.29 0.12
C SER A 340 8.01 -13.64 0.83
N ILE A 341 8.59 -14.79 0.46
CA ILE A 341 9.97 -15.16 0.83
C ILE A 341 11.00 -14.09 0.41
N ILE A 342 10.72 -13.26 -0.60
CA ILE A 342 11.64 -12.20 -1.06
C ILE A 342 11.84 -11.14 0.03
N MET A 343 10.90 -10.95 0.96
CA MET A 343 10.99 -9.99 2.06
C MET A 343 12.35 -10.03 2.77
N HIS A 344 12.85 -11.22 3.10
CA HIS A 344 14.16 -11.37 3.74
C HIS A 344 15.32 -10.77 2.91
N PHE A 345 15.32 -11.02 1.61
CA PHE A 345 16.34 -10.51 0.70
C PHE A 345 16.18 -9.02 0.45
N TYR A 346 14.94 -8.54 0.36
CA TYR A 346 14.62 -7.12 0.24
C TYR A 346 15.13 -6.35 1.46
N GLU A 347 14.77 -6.78 2.67
CA GLU A 347 15.22 -6.13 3.90
C GLU A 347 16.74 -6.06 3.96
N LYS A 348 17.42 -7.18 3.69
CA LYS A 348 18.89 -7.22 3.67
C LYS A 348 19.50 -6.28 2.63
N TYR A 349 18.87 -6.15 1.46
CA TYR A 349 19.36 -5.27 0.40
C TYR A 349 19.24 -3.79 0.77
N PHE A 350 18.14 -3.39 1.40
CA PHE A 350 17.91 -2.00 1.81
C PHE A 350 18.42 -1.66 3.21
N GLU A 351 18.86 -2.65 4.00
CA GLU A 351 19.39 -2.47 5.36
C GLU A 351 20.56 -1.47 5.38
N GLN A 352 21.47 -1.56 4.41
CA GLN A 352 22.62 -0.67 4.33
C GLN A 352 22.24 0.75 3.90
N LEU A 353 21.31 0.87 2.93
CA LEU A 353 20.75 2.16 2.52
C LEU A 353 20.05 2.88 3.67
N ARG A 354 19.35 2.15 4.56
CA ARG A 354 18.70 2.73 5.75
C ARG A 354 19.70 3.11 6.84
N ARG A 355 20.76 2.31 7.04
CA ARG A 355 21.83 2.63 8.01
C ARG A 355 22.62 3.87 7.63
N ASP A 356 22.91 4.06 6.34
CA ASP A 356 23.69 5.21 5.86
C ASP A 356 22.89 6.53 5.88
N GLN A 357 21.59 6.49 6.23
CA GLN A 357 20.69 7.64 6.33
C GLN A 357 20.45 8.12 7.77
N ILE A 358 20.86 7.35 8.78
CA ILE A 358 20.85 7.71 10.21
C ILE A 358 22.25 8.18 10.59
#